data_AF-A0A0R3TJI4-F1
#
_entry.id   AF-A0A0R3TJI4-F1
#
_cell.length_a   1.000
_cell.length_b   1.000
_cell.length_c   1.000
_cell.angle_alpha   90.00
_cell.angle_beta   90.00
_cell.angle_gamma   90.00
#
_symmetry.space_group_name_H-M   'P 1'
#
loop_
_entity.id
_entity.type
_entity.pdbx_description
1 polymer ?
#
loop_
_entity_poly.entity_id
_entity_poly.type
_entity_poly.pdbx_seq_one_letter_code
_entity_poly.pdbx_strand_id
1 'polypeptide(L)'
;MVKNVDKSPYFLIDGYPRELEQGLRFEKDVAKCFTVLYFKLSEKVMKERLLKRGETSGRVDDNEETIVKRLKTFEEKTVAVVDHYSKEGKVITVGVRSTYVHYFPINIK
;
A
#
# COMPACT_ATOMS: atom_id res chain seq x y z
N MET A 1 0.70 -6.56 -15.10
CA MET A 1 -0.69 -6.89 -14.71
C MET A 1 -1.60 -7.31 -15.87
N VAL A 2 -1.41 -6.84 -17.11
CA VAL A 2 -2.38 -7.09 -18.21
C VAL A 2 -2.42 -8.56 -18.72
N LYS A 3 -1.31 -9.30 -18.62
CA LYS A 3 -1.19 -10.65 -19.22
C LYS A 3 -2.14 -11.73 -18.67
N ASN A 4 -2.83 -11.50 -17.55
CA ASN A 4 -3.72 -12.46 -16.90
C ASN A 4 -5.09 -11.85 -16.54
N VAL A 5 -5.48 -10.74 -17.19
CA VAL A 5 -6.75 -10.04 -16.90
C VAL A 5 -7.96 -10.96 -17.09
N ASP A 6 -7.90 -11.87 -18.04
CA ASP A 6 -8.92 -12.87 -18.36
C ASP A 6 -8.94 -14.07 -17.41
N LYS A 7 -7.92 -14.23 -16.55
CA LYS A 7 -7.71 -15.45 -15.74
C LYS A 7 -7.91 -15.25 -14.25
N SER A 8 -8.04 -14.02 -13.78
CA SER A 8 -8.22 -13.71 -12.36
C SER A 8 -9.42 -12.79 -12.16
N PRO A 9 -10.40 -13.16 -11.31
CA PRO A 9 -11.50 -12.26 -10.97
C PRO A 9 -11.05 -11.09 -10.09
N TYR A 10 -9.81 -11.10 -9.59
CA TYR A 10 -9.26 -10.10 -8.70
C TYR A 10 -7.95 -9.50 -9.21
N PHE A 11 -7.72 -8.23 -8.86
CA PHE A 11 -6.51 -7.49 -9.17
C PHE A 11 -5.88 -6.94 -7.88
N LEU A 12 -4.56 -7.08 -7.75
CA LEU A 12 -3.80 -6.40 -6.71
C LEU A 12 -3.29 -5.07 -7.25
N ILE A 13 -3.82 -3.97 -6.74
CA ILE A 13 -3.39 -2.62 -7.12
C ILE A 13 -2.40 -2.12 -6.06
N ASP A 14 -1.12 -2.10 -6.42
CA ASP A 14 -0.07 -1.67 -5.50
C ASP A 14 0.13 -0.14 -5.53
N GLY A 15 0.13 0.48 -4.36
CA GLY A 15 0.41 1.91 -4.19
C GLY A 15 -0.70 2.87 -4.64
N TYR A 16 -1.92 2.37 -4.86
CA TYR A 16 -3.11 3.16 -5.18
C TYR A 16 -4.34 2.59 -4.45
N PRO A 17 -5.27 3.42 -3.94
CA PRO A 17 -5.24 4.88 -3.96
C PRO A 17 -4.33 5.49 -2.88
N ARG A 18 -3.77 6.68 -3.14
CA ARG A 18 -2.96 7.44 -2.15
C ARG A 18 -3.71 8.60 -1.51
N GLU A 19 -4.85 8.98 -2.10
CA GLU A 19 -5.75 10.01 -1.62
C GLU A 19 -7.19 9.48 -1.68
N LEU A 20 -8.08 9.96 -0.80
CA LEU A 20 -9.43 9.41 -0.70
C LEU A 20 -10.23 9.55 -2.00
N GLU A 21 -10.17 10.69 -2.67
CA GLU A 21 -10.89 10.94 -3.92
C GLU A 21 -10.52 9.97 -5.04
N GLN A 22 -9.24 9.54 -5.07
CA GLN A 22 -8.77 8.54 -6.02
C GLN A 22 -9.47 7.19 -5.82
N GLY A 23 -9.68 6.80 -4.55
CA GLY A 23 -10.39 5.57 -4.19
C GLY A 23 -11.88 5.65 -4.55
N LEU A 24 -12.54 6.75 -4.16
CA LEU A 24 -13.95 6.98 -4.48
C LEU A 24 -14.21 6.99 -5.98
N ARG A 25 -13.32 7.64 -6.76
CA ARG A 25 -13.42 7.65 -8.22
C ARG A 25 -13.18 6.28 -8.82
N PHE A 26 -12.18 5.54 -8.34
CA PHE A 26 -11.92 4.18 -8.81
C PHE A 26 -13.13 3.25 -8.57
N GLU A 27 -13.76 3.35 -7.40
CA GLU A 27 -14.96 2.57 -7.10
C GLU A 27 -16.17 2.93 -7.95
N LYS A 28 -16.25 4.19 -8.40
CA LYS A 28 -17.32 4.68 -9.27
C LYS A 28 -17.10 4.25 -10.72
N ASP A 29 -15.88 4.45 -11.23
CA ASP A 29 -15.58 4.40 -12.66
C ASP A 29 -15.02 3.02 -13.09
N VAL A 30 -14.47 2.22 -12.16
CA VAL A 30 -13.74 0.98 -12.47
C VAL A 30 -14.34 -0.23 -11.75
N ALA A 31 -14.16 -0.34 -10.43
CA ALA A 31 -14.60 -1.51 -9.67
C ALA A 31 -14.62 -1.23 -8.16
N LYS A 32 -15.54 -1.87 -7.45
CA LYS A 32 -15.60 -1.83 -5.98
C LYS A 32 -14.35 -2.44 -5.33
N CYS A 33 -13.85 -1.80 -4.28
CA CYS A 33 -12.75 -2.34 -3.50
C CYS A 33 -13.25 -3.55 -2.70
N PHE A 34 -12.63 -4.71 -2.94
CA PHE A 34 -12.88 -5.92 -2.17
C PHE A 34 -12.20 -5.86 -0.80
N THR A 35 -10.91 -5.52 -0.76
CA THR A 35 -10.13 -5.40 0.47
C THR A 35 -8.93 -4.48 0.29
N VAL A 36 -8.44 -3.92 1.39
CA VAL A 36 -7.20 -3.14 1.46
C VAL A 36 -6.21 -3.88 2.34
N LEU A 37 -5.05 -4.20 1.78
CA LEU A 37 -3.92 -4.72 2.55
C LEU A 37 -3.09 -3.56 3.08
N TYR A 38 -3.17 -3.31 4.39
CA TYR A 38 -2.47 -2.23 5.04
C TYR A 38 -1.23 -2.73 5.78
N PHE A 39 -0.04 -2.46 5.24
CA PHE A 39 1.22 -2.84 5.86
C PHE A 39 1.65 -1.80 6.89
N LYS A 40 1.41 -2.10 8.17
CA LYS A 40 1.77 -1.21 9.27
C LYS A 40 3.22 -1.45 9.70
N LEU A 41 4.04 -0.41 9.56
CA LEU A 41 5.47 -0.38 9.88
C LEU A 41 5.79 0.88 10.68
N SER A 42 6.83 0.83 11.52
CA SER A 42 7.34 2.04 12.15
C SER A 42 8.07 2.91 11.13
N GLU A 43 8.01 4.23 11.32
CA GLU A 43 8.70 5.20 10.45
C GLU A 43 10.19 4.90 10.34
N LYS A 44 10.83 4.53 11.46
CA LYS A 44 12.24 4.12 11.52
C LYS A 44 12.54 2.98 10.54
N VAL A 45 11.76 1.90 10.58
CA VAL A 45 11.96 0.74 9.69
C VAL A 45 11.69 1.11 8.23
N MET A 46 10.71 1.97 7.96
CA MET A 46 10.46 2.46 6.60
C MET A 46 11.64 3.26 6.05
N LYS A 47 12.18 4.20 6.84
CA LYS A 47 13.36 4.99 6.45
C LYS A 47 14.57 4.11 6.16
N GLU A 48 14.91 3.20 7.07
CA GLU A 48 16.03 2.26 6.91
C GLU A 48 15.91 1.43 5.61
N ARG A 49 14.71 0.93 5.31
CA ARG A 49 14.48 0.14 4.09
C ARG A 49 14.57 0.97 2.82
N LEU A 50 14.06 2.20 2.84
CA LEU A 50 14.10 3.09 1.67
C LEU A 50 15.53 3.54 1.35
N LEU A 51 16.32 3.90 2.38
CA LEU A 51 17.73 4.26 2.21
C LEU A 51 18.54 3.08 1.62
N LYS A 52 18.40 1.89 2.21
CA LYS A 52 19.05 0.67 1.70
C LYS A 52 18.64 0.34 0.26
N ARG A 53 17.38 0.64 -0.11
CA ARG A 53 16.90 0.45 -1.48
C ARG A 53 17.56 1.46 -2.44
N GLY A 54 17.72 2.71 -2.03
CA GLY A 54 18.45 3.72 -2.82
C GLY A 54 19.87 3.28 -3.15
N GLU A 55 20.59 2.75 -2.16
CA GLU A 55 21.96 2.21 -2.31
C GLU A 55 22.04 1.03 -3.29
N THR A 56 21.06 0.11 -3.23
CA THR A 56 21.12 -1.17 -3.94
C THR A 56 20.47 -1.16 -5.33
N SER A 57 19.56 -0.22 -5.60
CA SER A 57 18.74 -0.23 -6.83
C SER A 57 19.02 0.91 -7.80
N GLY A 58 19.87 1.88 -7.44
CA GLY A 58 20.17 3.06 -8.27
C GLY A 58 19.00 4.06 -8.37
N ARG A 59 18.03 3.98 -7.46
CA ARG A 59 16.91 4.94 -7.39
C ARG A 59 17.36 6.26 -6.78
N VAL A 60 17.56 7.25 -7.64
CA VAL A 60 17.98 8.62 -7.28
C VAL A 60 16.99 9.36 -6.37
N ASP A 61 15.72 8.93 -6.35
CA ASP A 61 14.64 9.50 -5.54
C ASP A 61 14.57 8.93 -4.10
N ASP A 62 15.35 7.90 -3.76
CA ASP A 62 15.41 7.34 -2.41
C ASP A 62 16.52 8.02 -1.57
N ASN A 63 16.51 9.36 -1.53
CA ASN A 63 17.34 10.18 -0.62
C ASN A 63 16.54 10.63 0.61
N GLU A 64 17.24 11.03 1.68
CA GLU A 64 16.63 11.37 2.97
C GLU A 64 15.51 12.41 2.87
N GLU A 65 15.74 13.50 2.13
CA GLU A 65 14.76 14.57 1.97
C GLU A 65 13.47 14.07 1.29
N THR A 66 13.62 13.24 0.25
CA THR A 66 12.49 12.68 -0.49
C THR A 66 11.75 11.65 0.36
N ILE A 67 12.46 10.84 1.15
CA ILE A 67 11.86 9.87 2.07
C ILE A 67 11.00 10.59 3.12
N VAL A 68 11.49 11.66 3.72
CA VAL A 68 10.72 12.46 4.69
C VAL A 68 9.46 13.03 4.05
N LYS A 69 9.55 13.59 2.85
CA LYS A 69 8.39 14.10 2.09
C LYS A 69 7.36 13.00 1.79
N ARG A 70 7.81 11.79 1.41
CA ARG A 70 6.93 10.64 1.14
C ARG A 70 6.18 10.19 2.39
N LEU A 71 6.88 10.08 3.52
CA LEU A 71 6.29 9.70 4.80
C LEU A 71 5.27 10.73 5.28
N LYS A 72 5.59 12.02 5.17
CA LYS A 72 4.65 13.10 5.49
C LYS A 72 3.40 13.04 4.60
N THR A 73 3.58 12.91 3.29
CA THR A 73 2.45 12.80 2.34
C THR A 73 1.55 11.60 2.66
N PHE A 74 2.17 10.47 3.03
CA PHE A 74 1.45 9.27 3.42
C PHE A 74 0.58 9.53 4.66
N GLU A 75 1.15 10.14 5.70
CA GLU A 75 0.44 10.48 6.93
C GLU A 75 -0.72 11.46 6.67
N GLU A 76 -0.48 12.50 5.86
CA GLU A 76 -1.46 13.55 5.60
C GLU A 76 -2.62 13.10 4.70
N LYS A 77 -2.33 12.24 3.71
CA LYS A 77 -3.29 11.93 2.64
C LYS A 77 -3.72 10.46 2.59
N THR A 78 -2.78 9.55 2.79
CA THR A 78 -3.03 8.11 2.60
C THR A 78 -3.64 7.48 3.85
N VAL A 79 -3.40 8.00 5.05
CA VAL A 79 -4.09 7.53 6.27
C VAL A 79 -5.60 7.67 6.16
N ALA A 80 -6.10 8.77 5.57
CA ALA A 80 -7.53 8.97 5.34
C ALA A 80 -8.18 7.89 4.45
N VAL A 81 -7.41 7.32 3.51
CA VAL A 81 -7.85 6.17 2.69
C VAL A 81 -8.04 4.93 3.58
N VAL A 82 -7.05 4.63 4.43
CA VAL A 82 -7.10 3.49 5.33
C VAL A 82 -8.28 3.62 6.30
N ASP A 83 -8.48 4.80 6.88
CA ASP A 83 -9.58 5.06 7.80
C ASP A 83 -10.95 4.90 7.15
N HIS A 84 -11.10 5.38 5.90
CA HIS A 84 -12.33 5.21 5.14
C HIS A 84 -12.68 3.74 4.94
N TYR A 85 -11.76 2.94 4.39
CA TYR A 85 -12.01 1.52 4.16
C TYR A 85 -12.05 0.69 5.45
N SER A 86 -11.42 1.17 6.54
CA SER A 86 -11.50 0.52 7.85
C SER A 86 -12.91 0.65 8.43
N LYS A 87 -13.57 1.80 8.26
CA LYS A 87 -14.97 2.00 8.66
C LYS A 87 -15.93 1.08 7.90
N GLU A 88 -15.57 0.69 6.69
CA GLU A 88 -16.31 -0.29 5.89
C GLU A 88 -15.96 -1.76 6.21
N GLY A 89 -15.02 -2.01 7.13
CA GLY A 89 -14.59 -3.37 7.47
C GLY A 89 -13.74 -4.06 6.40
N LYS A 90 -13.16 -3.30 5.46
CA LYS A 90 -12.41 -3.85 4.29
C LYS A 90 -10.90 -3.90 4.49
N VAL A 91 -10.37 -3.37 5.60
CA VAL A 91 -8.92 -3.28 5.84
C VAL A 91 -8.40 -4.51 6.58
N ILE A 92 -7.40 -5.17 6.00
CA ILE A 92 -6.59 -6.19 6.67
C ILE A 92 -5.24 -5.56 7.01
N THR A 93 -4.98 -5.38 8.30
CA THR A 93 -3.69 -4.83 8.76
C THR A 93 -2.66 -5.95 8.89
N VAL A 94 -1.56 -5.82 8.14
CA VAL A 94 -0.42 -6.71 8.20
C VAL A 94 0.68 -6.05 9.03
N GLY A 95 0.90 -6.57 10.24
CA GLY A 95 1.99 -6.13 11.10
C GLY A 95 3.31 -6.73 10.64
N VAL A 96 4.20 -5.93 10.07
CA VAL A 96 5.49 -6.43 9.58
C VAL A 96 6.54 -6.28 10.70
N ARG A 97 6.55 -7.23 11.63
CA ARG A 97 7.64 -7.37 12.61
C ARG A 97 8.75 -8.19 11.96
N SER A 98 9.86 -7.54 11.61
CA SER A 98 11.17 -8.15 11.32
C SER A 98 11.20 -9.39 10.37
N THR A 99 11.67 -9.17 9.14
CA THR A 99 12.32 -10.18 8.25
C THR A 99 11.63 -11.48 7.86
N TYR A 100 10.43 -11.82 8.32
CA TYR A 100 9.72 -13.03 7.88
C TYR A 100 8.45 -12.71 7.08
N VAL A 101 8.44 -13.15 5.82
CA VAL A 101 7.23 -13.24 5.00
C VAL A 101 6.40 -14.40 5.56
N HIS A 102 5.52 -14.12 6.51
CA HIS A 102 4.43 -15.04 6.79
C HIS A 102 3.51 -15.03 5.56
N TYR A 103 3.45 -16.15 4.84
CA TYR A 103 2.40 -16.40 3.86
C TYR A 103 1.06 -16.24 4.58
N PHE A 104 0.30 -15.22 4.21
CA PHE A 104 -1.08 -15.07 4.66
C PHE A 104 -1.91 -16.15 3.97
N PRO A 105 -2.53 -17.10 4.70
CA PRO A 105 -3.62 -17.87 4.13
C PRO A 105 -4.82 -16.94 4.03
N ILE A 106 -4.90 -16.15 2.96
CA ILE A 106 -6.15 -15.48 2.60
C ILE A 106 -7.03 -16.58 2.00
N ASN A 107 -7.91 -17.14 2.81
CA ASN A 107 -8.91 -18.10 2.35
C ASN A 107 -10.02 -17.29 1.66
N ILE A 108 -9.81 -16.96 0.38
CA ILE A 108 -10.82 -16.35 -0.47
C ILE A 108 -11.79 -17.48 -0.83
N LYS A 109 -12.96 -17.49 -0.17
CA LYS A 109 -14.07 -18.37 -0.57
C LYS A 109 -14.70 -17.89 -1.86
#